data_AF-A0AAV4JXB5-F1
#
_entry.id   AF-A0AAV4JXB5-F1
#
_cell.length_a   1.000
_cell.length_b   1.000
_cell.length_c   1.000
_cell.angle_alpha   90.00
_cell.angle_beta   90.00
_cell.angle_gamma   90.00
#
_symmetry.space_group_name_H-M   'P 1'
#
loop_
_entity.id
_entity.type
_entity.pdbx_description
1 polymer ?
#
loop_
_entity_poly.entity_id
_entity_poly.type
_entity_poly.pdbx_seq_one_letter_code
_entity_poly.pdbx_strand_id
1 'polypeptide(L)'
;MKPSRIDRSPVLWLSFFLGFAGANLATARSPVNMLTSVCERKWELIYTHDEYGNATFGSKKELIQLALTGNYIRARLYFPDYMLHLPADSVSKFKDQICFQSLRALANNGTHVEDTEPWLHYMVCTSGHVTEQGISNVSTFRVPMDWYIKDISHRSEPVYSNFIDGTPMKPLQILQLHEAARRMSLFGAMRDRPYVFPFHNVILDPETGEVNGQNVLHMGQRYKDKDNYITFHKIPYQWFSYWSNLGHRDNARWSARGNTGYNHNADTATLDWYADECWRLVYTNDGNGFPIYGAIKDLIDAVTRGHRVRVRFDDQAAEVSNLRVKGDVVAAQLLQEVTRVGGYGKDRYYIEADTRVKFSIVHTTGTVVSYEYLVGSPSRKTHQKSCILKDPFKHPILLVYSKNDLVVVVVVVVVVVVAVVVVVVVVVVVIVVVVVVVVVVVVVVVVVVVVVVVVVVVVVVVVV
;
A
#
# COMPACT_ATOMS: atom_id res chain seq x y z
N MET A 1 -9.38 -23.48 37.57
CA MET A 1 -9.55 -24.65 36.70
C MET A 1 -8.48 -24.58 35.61
N LYS A 2 -7.55 -25.54 35.57
CA LYS A 2 -6.61 -25.68 34.44
C LYS A 2 -7.43 -26.17 33.24
N PRO A 3 -7.28 -25.61 32.03
CA PRO A 3 -7.86 -26.24 30.86
C PRO A 3 -7.22 -27.62 30.73
N SER A 4 -8.07 -28.66 30.75
CA SER A 4 -7.65 -30.03 30.51
C SER A 4 -7.01 -30.07 29.12
N ARG A 5 -5.70 -30.38 29.09
CA ARG A 5 -5.05 -30.89 27.88
C ARG A 5 -5.90 -32.06 27.40
N ILE A 6 -6.60 -31.86 26.29
CA ILE A 6 -7.20 -32.95 25.53
C ILE A 6 -6.02 -33.83 25.10
N ASP A 7 -6.00 -35.04 25.65
CA ASP A 7 -5.00 -36.05 25.34
C ASP A 7 -5.14 -36.38 23.86
N ARG A 8 -4.16 -35.97 23.06
CA ARG A 8 -4.15 -36.18 21.61
C ARG A 8 -3.72 -37.61 21.35
N SER A 9 -4.67 -38.54 21.32
CA SER A 9 -4.47 -39.85 20.70
C SER A 9 -4.09 -39.66 19.22
N PRO A 10 -3.10 -40.41 18.70
CA PRO A 10 -2.70 -40.31 17.31
C PRO A 10 -3.83 -40.86 16.42
N VAL A 11 -4.60 -39.97 15.81
CA VAL A 11 -5.50 -40.33 14.72
C VAL A 11 -4.62 -40.60 13.50
N LEU A 12 -4.57 -41.87 13.08
CA LEU A 12 -3.94 -42.28 11.83
C LEU A 12 -4.65 -41.57 10.68
N TRP A 13 -3.99 -40.60 10.07
CA TRP A 13 -4.46 -39.94 8.86
C TRP A 13 -4.33 -40.94 7.68
N LEU A 14 -5.46 -41.41 7.16
CA LEU A 14 -5.52 -41.96 5.81
C LEU A 14 -5.47 -40.77 4.84
N SER A 15 -4.25 -40.37 4.47
CA SER A 15 -4.03 -39.37 3.44
C SER A 15 -4.46 -39.95 2.09
N PHE A 16 -5.63 -39.56 1.61
CA PHE A 16 -6.02 -39.72 0.21
C PHE A 16 -5.19 -38.75 -0.65
N PHE A 17 -3.91 -39.06 -0.85
CA PHE A 17 -3.10 -38.43 -1.88
C PHE A 17 -3.40 -39.12 -3.21
N LEU A 18 -4.28 -38.53 -4.00
CA LEU A 18 -4.30 -38.76 -5.44
C LEU A 18 -2.94 -38.26 -5.98
N GLY A 19 -2.04 -39.20 -6.27
CA GLY A 19 -0.72 -38.93 -6.83
C GLY A 19 -0.84 -38.31 -8.22
N PHE A 20 -0.91 -36.98 -8.29
CA PHE A 20 -0.60 -36.25 -9.51
C PHE A 20 0.91 -36.09 -9.60
N ALA A 21 1.53 -36.94 -10.42
CA ALA A 21 2.93 -36.84 -10.76
C ALA A 21 3.20 -35.55 -11.57
N GLY A 22 3.86 -34.58 -10.92
CA GLY A 22 4.95 -33.78 -11.44
C GLY A 22 4.85 -33.22 -12.86
N ALA A 23 3.85 -32.39 -13.16
CA ALA A 23 4.04 -31.31 -14.12
C ALA A 23 4.25 -30.02 -13.32
N ASN A 24 5.37 -29.32 -13.57
CA ASN A 24 5.61 -27.95 -13.11
C ASN A 24 4.58 -27.02 -13.76
N LEU A 25 3.31 -27.11 -13.33
CA LEU A 25 2.28 -26.13 -13.65
C LEU A 25 2.58 -24.88 -12.82
N ALA A 26 3.56 -24.11 -13.27
CA ALA A 26 3.56 -22.68 -13.04
C ALA A 26 2.34 -22.13 -13.78
N THR A 27 1.15 -22.27 -13.19
CA THR A 27 -0.04 -21.58 -13.68
C THR A 27 0.22 -20.10 -13.50
N ALA A 28 0.48 -19.43 -14.62
CA ALA A 28 0.44 -17.99 -14.70
C ALA A 28 -0.89 -17.49 -14.08
N ARG A 29 -0.83 -16.34 -13.39
CA ARG A 29 -2.01 -15.62 -12.90
C ARG A 29 -3.15 -15.68 -13.90
N SER A 30 -4.37 -15.85 -13.41
CA SER A 30 -5.54 -16.01 -14.26
C SER A 30 -5.64 -14.83 -15.24
N PRO A 31 -5.57 -15.05 -16.57
CA PRO A 31 -5.59 -13.95 -17.54
C PRO A 31 -6.90 -13.15 -17.45
N VAL A 32 -7.98 -13.77 -16.98
CA VAL A 32 -9.26 -13.10 -16.73
C VAL A 32 -9.15 -12.03 -15.64
N ASN A 33 -8.38 -12.28 -14.57
CA ASN A 33 -8.18 -11.29 -13.52
C ASN A 33 -7.39 -10.08 -14.03
N MET A 34 -6.46 -10.26 -14.97
CA MET A 34 -5.67 -9.15 -15.52
C MET A 34 -6.52 -8.17 -16.34
N LEU A 35 -7.57 -8.65 -17.00
CA LEU A 35 -8.46 -7.84 -17.84
C LEU A 35 -9.49 -7.03 -17.04
N THR A 36 -9.78 -7.44 -15.79
CA THR A 36 -10.68 -6.69 -14.90
C THR A 36 -9.99 -5.50 -14.27
N SER A 37 -10.79 -4.45 -13.98
CA SER A 37 -10.33 -3.32 -13.16
C SER A 37 -9.73 -3.83 -11.85
N VAL A 38 -8.60 -3.26 -11.44
CA VAL A 38 -7.85 -3.68 -10.23
C VAL A 38 -8.76 -3.80 -9.01
N CYS A 39 -9.76 -2.93 -8.93
CA CYS A 39 -10.67 -2.83 -7.80
C CYS A 39 -11.75 -3.91 -7.76
N GLU A 40 -12.02 -4.52 -8.91
CA GLU A 40 -12.95 -5.63 -9.07
C GLU A 40 -12.23 -6.99 -8.99
N ARG A 41 -10.89 -6.99 -9.01
CA ARG A 41 -10.10 -8.23 -8.89
C ARG A 41 -10.42 -8.93 -7.58
N LYS A 42 -10.68 -10.23 -7.71
CA LYS A 42 -10.89 -11.12 -6.58
C LYS A 42 -9.55 -11.50 -5.97
N TRP A 43 -9.60 -12.02 -4.75
CA TRP A 43 -8.44 -12.68 -4.15
C TRP A 43 -7.99 -13.85 -5.02
N GLU A 44 -6.72 -13.90 -5.34
CA GLU A 44 -6.13 -14.93 -6.20
C GLU A 44 -5.22 -15.84 -5.36
N LEU A 45 -5.34 -17.16 -5.53
CA LEU A 45 -4.42 -18.13 -4.94
C LEU A 45 -3.08 -18.07 -5.69
N ILE A 46 -1.99 -17.74 -5.01
CA ILE A 46 -0.67 -17.58 -5.61
C ILE A 46 0.29 -18.70 -5.21
N TYR A 47 0.12 -19.26 -4.02
CA TYR A 47 1.05 -20.25 -3.48
C TYR A 47 0.35 -21.16 -2.46
N THR A 48 0.64 -22.45 -2.51
CA THR A 48 0.19 -23.44 -1.53
C THR A 48 1.36 -24.32 -1.12
N HIS A 49 1.39 -24.72 0.14
CA HIS A 49 2.39 -25.65 0.64
C HIS A 49 1.84 -26.63 1.68
N ASP A 50 2.55 -27.75 1.86
CA ASP A 50 2.33 -28.71 2.94
C ASP A 50 2.80 -28.18 4.31
N GLU A 51 2.64 -28.94 5.38
CA GLU A 51 3.09 -28.54 6.73
C GLU A 51 4.62 -28.34 6.84
N TYR A 52 5.41 -28.85 5.91
CA TYR A 52 6.87 -28.68 5.89
C TYR A 52 7.31 -27.47 5.05
N GLY A 53 6.37 -26.76 4.42
CA GLY A 53 6.65 -25.61 3.57
C GLY A 53 7.08 -25.98 2.14
N ASN A 54 6.88 -27.25 1.74
CA ASN A 54 7.12 -27.70 0.37
C ASN A 54 5.96 -27.25 -0.51
N ALA A 55 6.29 -26.62 -1.65
CA ALA A 55 5.30 -26.11 -2.58
C ALA A 55 4.45 -27.26 -3.14
N THR A 56 3.13 -27.13 -3.05
CA THR A 56 2.15 -28.00 -3.71
C THR A 56 1.45 -27.29 -4.86
N PHE A 57 1.47 -25.95 -4.89
CA PHE A 57 0.96 -25.12 -5.98
C PHE A 57 1.69 -23.77 -6.03
N GLY A 58 1.86 -23.23 -7.24
CA GLY A 58 2.35 -21.87 -7.47
C GLY A 58 3.83 -21.65 -7.12
N SER A 59 4.24 -20.39 -7.02
CA SER A 59 5.64 -20.00 -6.83
C SER A 59 5.82 -19.12 -5.59
N LYS A 60 6.64 -19.58 -4.64
CA LYS A 60 7.03 -18.78 -3.46
C LYS A 60 7.73 -17.48 -3.86
N LYS A 61 8.52 -17.50 -4.95
CA LYS A 61 9.22 -16.30 -5.46
C LYS A 61 8.22 -15.26 -5.96
N GLU A 62 7.17 -15.69 -6.66
CA GLU A 62 6.11 -14.81 -7.14
C GLU A 62 5.33 -14.21 -5.97
N LEU A 63 4.96 -15.03 -4.96
CA LEU A 63 4.35 -14.55 -3.73
C LEU A 63 5.21 -13.47 -3.06
N ILE A 64 6.52 -13.72 -2.91
CA ILE A 64 7.45 -12.74 -2.32
C ILE A 64 7.46 -11.43 -3.12
N GLN A 65 7.54 -11.51 -4.45
CA GLN A 65 7.56 -10.31 -5.28
C GLN A 65 6.26 -9.50 -5.11
N LEU A 66 5.11 -10.15 -5.21
CA LEU A 66 3.80 -9.49 -5.09
C LEU A 66 3.54 -8.94 -3.69
N ALA A 67 4.02 -9.62 -2.67
CA ALA A 67 3.93 -9.16 -1.29
C ALA A 67 4.75 -7.88 -1.04
N LEU A 68 5.94 -7.80 -1.64
CA LEU A 68 6.84 -6.67 -1.48
C LEU A 68 6.41 -5.42 -2.26
N THR A 69 5.39 -5.53 -3.12
CA THR A 69 4.80 -4.40 -3.87
C THR A 69 3.52 -3.85 -3.21
N GLY A 70 3.33 -4.07 -1.90
CA GLY A 70 2.22 -3.48 -1.15
C GLY A 70 0.85 -4.16 -1.32
N ASN A 71 0.75 -5.26 -2.07
CA ASN A 71 -0.53 -5.93 -2.28
C ASN A 71 -1.06 -6.54 -0.97
N TYR A 72 -2.40 -6.64 -0.86
CA TYR A 72 -2.99 -7.31 0.30
C TYR A 72 -2.67 -8.80 0.26
N ILE A 73 -2.33 -9.34 1.42
CA ILE A 73 -2.05 -10.76 1.61
C ILE A 73 -3.00 -11.33 2.65
N ARG A 74 -3.43 -12.56 2.42
CA ARG A 74 -4.03 -13.39 3.46
C ARG A 74 -3.59 -14.83 3.29
N ALA A 75 -3.59 -15.59 4.37
CA ALA A 75 -3.44 -17.04 4.29
C ALA A 75 -4.67 -17.76 4.84
N ARG A 76 -4.92 -18.95 4.29
CA ARG A 76 -5.82 -19.94 4.86
C ARG A 76 -4.99 -21.06 5.47
N LEU A 77 -5.15 -21.29 6.76
CA LEU A 77 -4.43 -22.29 7.53
C LEU A 77 -5.35 -23.49 7.75
N TYR A 78 -4.85 -24.69 7.49
CA TYR A 78 -5.62 -25.93 7.62
C TYR A 78 -5.23 -26.66 8.90
N PHE A 79 -6.14 -26.66 9.89
CA PHE A 79 -6.02 -27.45 11.10
C PHE A 79 -6.84 -28.74 10.97
N PRO A 80 -6.58 -29.78 11.80
CA PRO A 80 -7.38 -31.00 11.80
C PRO A 80 -8.89 -30.77 11.92
N ASP A 81 -9.29 -29.82 12.78
CA ASP A 81 -10.68 -29.64 13.18
C ASP A 81 -11.34 -28.38 12.60
N TYR A 82 -10.56 -27.45 12.04
CA TYR A 82 -11.05 -26.17 11.53
C TYR A 82 -10.08 -25.51 10.54
N MET A 83 -10.53 -24.43 9.91
CA MET A 83 -9.69 -23.60 9.05
C MET A 83 -9.68 -22.16 9.57
N LEU A 84 -8.51 -21.50 9.51
CA LEU A 84 -8.40 -20.07 9.83
C LEU A 84 -8.08 -19.27 8.58
N HIS A 85 -8.76 -18.14 8.40
CA HIS A 85 -8.47 -17.17 7.35
C HIS A 85 -7.90 -15.91 8.00
N LEU A 86 -6.61 -15.66 7.78
CA LEU A 86 -5.88 -14.59 8.45
C LEU A 86 -5.40 -13.55 7.44
N PRO A 87 -5.88 -12.29 7.50
CA PRO A 87 -5.30 -11.20 6.73
C PRO A 87 -3.96 -10.77 7.34
N ALA A 88 -3.06 -10.28 6.50
CA ALA A 88 -1.79 -9.70 6.92
C ALA A 88 -1.97 -8.24 7.34
N ASP A 89 -1.61 -7.90 8.58
CA ASP A 89 -1.43 -6.53 9.06
C ASP A 89 -0.03 -6.00 8.72
N SER A 90 0.98 -6.87 8.67
CA SER A 90 2.32 -6.53 8.17
C SER A 90 3.06 -7.76 7.69
N VAL A 91 4.02 -7.58 6.79
CA VAL A 91 4.67 -8.66 6.06
C VAL A 91 6.18 -8.47 6.13
N SER A 92 6.91 -9.50 6.53
CA SER A 92 8.37 -9.52 6.65
C SER A 92 8.94 -10.62 5.76
N LYS A 93 9.96 -10.32 4.97
CA LYS A 93 10.76 -11.33 4.28
C LYS A 93 11.99 -11.68 5.10
N PHE A 94 12.26 -12.97 5.24
CA PHE A 94 13.47 -13.48 5.85
C PHE A 94 14.04 -14.59 4.96
N LYS A 95 15.25 -14.37 4.45
CA LYS A 95 15.88 -15.23 3.43
C LYS A 95 14.94 -15.44 2.23
N ASP A 96 14.54 -16.68 1.97
CA ASP A 96 13.62 -17.12 0.93
C ASP A 96 12.19 -17.37 1.44
N GLN A 97 11.89 -17.01 2.69
CA GLN A 97 10.56 -17.09 3.27
C GLN A 97 9.92 -15.72 3.40
N ILE A 98 8.59 -15.73 3.36
CA ILE A 98 7.79 -14.60 3.79
C ILE A 98 6.97 -15.00 5.00
N CYS A 99 6.90 -14.10 5.97
CA CYS A 99 6.05 -14.23 7.13
C CYS A 99 5.18 -12.99 7.26
N PHE A 100 3.96 -13.13 7.79
CA PHE A 100 3.14 -11.98 8.11
C PHE A 100 2.56 -12.07 9.52
N GLN A 101 2.27 -10.89 10.07
CA GLN A 101 1.54 -10.74 11.31
C GLN A 101 0.04 -10.60 11.03
N SER A 102 -0.78 -11.32 11.78
CA SER A 102 -2.21 -11.07 11.91
C SER A 102 -2.51 -10.82 13.38
N LEU A 103 -2.88 -9.59 13.72
CA LEU A 103 -2.94 -9.09 15.09
C LEU A 103 -4.37 -8.91 15.62
N ARG A 104 -5.38 -9.23 14.79
CA ARG A 104 -6.80 -9.01 15.08
C ARG A 104 -7.61 -10.31 15.13
N ALA A 105 -7.04 -11.38 15.66
CA ALA A 105 -7.77 -12.62 15.88
C ALA A 105 -8.33 -12.67 17.30
N LEU A 106 -9.58 -13.12 17.43
CA LEU A 106 -10.19 -13.36 18.73
C LEU A 106 -10.04 -14.83 19.12
N ALA A 107 -9.53 -15.08 20.32
CA ALA A 107 -9.57 -16.42 20.92
C ALA A 107 -11.03 -16.82 21.13
N ASN A 108 -11.38 -18.05 20.78
CA ASN A 108 -12.71 -18.58 21.01
C ASN A 108 -12.65 -20.07 21.30
N ASN A 109 -13.63 -20.58 22.04
CA ASN A 109 -13.78 -21.99 22.36
C ASN A 109 -14.78 -22.72 21.42
N GLY A 110 -15.05 -22.14 20.25
CA GLY A 110 -16.06 -22.61 19.29
C GLY A 110 -17.47 -22.07 19.52
N THR A 111 -17.77 -21.52 20.70
CA THR A 111 -19.09 -20.93 20.99
C THR A 111 -19.02 -19.48 21.46
N HIS A 112 -17.99 -19.12 22.22
CA HIS A 112 -17.81 -17.81 22.85
C HIS A 112 -16.36 -17.35 22.70
N VAL A 113 -16.14 -16.03 22.75
CA VAL A 113 -14.79 -15.44 22.87
C VAL A 113 -14.21 -15.80 24.24
N GLU A 114 -12.91 -16.10 24.32
CA GLU A 114 -12.29 -16.37 25.62
C GLU A 114 -12.17 -15.11 26.48
N ASP A 115 -12.60 -15.19 27.73
CA ASP A 115 -12.59 -14.04 28.64
C ASP A 115 -11.18 -13.69 29.17
N THR A 116 -10.29 -14.67 29.26
CA THR A 116 -8.97 -14.48 29.88
C THR A 116 -7.92 -13.97 28.90
N GLU A 117 -7.93 -14.47 27.66
CA GLU A 117 -7.00 -14.08 26.60
C GLU A 117 -7.75 -13.86 25.29
N PRO A 118 -8.64 -12.85 25.21
CA PRO A 118 -9.53 -12.68 24.06
C PRO A 118 -8.79 -12.40 22.76
N TRP A 119 -7.53 -11.96 22.82
CA TRP A 119 -6.74 -11.59 21.64
C TRP A 119 -5.65 -12.61 21.37
N LEU A 120 -5.62 -13.10 20.13
CA LEU A 120 -4.54 -13.91 19.59
C LEU A 120 -3.83 -13.15 18.50
N HIS A 121 -2.50 -13.28 18.51
CA HIS A 121 -1.64 -12.78 17.45
C HIS A 121 -1.00 -13.96 16.73
N TYR A 122 -1.02 -13.93 15.40
CA TYR A 122 -0.43 -14.97 14.57
C TYR A 122 0.76 -14.41 13.80
N MET A 123 1.84 -15.17 13.77
CA MET A 123 2.96 -15.02 12.84
C MET A 123 2.94 -16.22 11.91
N VAL A 124 2.60 -16.01 10.65
CA VAL A 124 2.37 -17.08 9.66
C VAL A 124 3.47 -17.02 8.62
N CYS A 125 4.19 -18.12 8.38
CA CYS A 125 5.33 -18.18 7.46
C CYS A 125 5.15 -19.22 6.35
N THR A 126 5.70 -18.96 5.16
CA THR A 126 5.71 -19.91 4.03
C THR A 126 6.55 -21.17 4.23
N SER A 127 7.20 -21.32 5.38
CA SER A 127 7.91 -22.52 5.80
C SER A 127 7.01 -23.53 6.53
N GLY A 128 5.69 -23.30 6.57
CA GLY A 128 4.75 -24.11 7.35
C GLY A 128 4.60 -23.64 8.78
N HIS A 129 5.55 -22.89 9.33
CA HIS A 129 5.52 -22.44 10.72
C HIS A 129 4.46 -21.38 10.97
N VAL A 130 3.71 -21.57 12.05
CA VAL A 130 2.80 -20.59 12.63
C VAL A 130 3.17 -20.44 14.09
N THR A 131 3.41 -19.20 14.52
CA THR A 131 3.44 -18.88 15.95
C THR A 131 2.13 -18.22 16.32
N GLU A 132 1.44 -18.78 17.29
CA GLU A 132 0.30 -18.15 17.96
C GLU A 132 0.77 -17.60 19.30
N GLN A 133 0.44 -16.34 19.56
CA GLN A 133 0.82 -15.60 20.74
C GLN A 133 -0.43 -15.03 21.38
N GLY A 134 -0.80 -15.60 22.53
CA GLY A 134 -1.71 -14.97 23.48
C GLY A 134 -0.97 -14.03 24.43
N ILE A 135 -1.62 -13.61 25.50
CA ILE A 135 -0.98 -12.74 26.51
C ILE A 135 0.04 -13.55 27.30
N SER A 136 -0.34 -14.71 27.82
CA SER A 136 0.51 -15.54 28.68
C SER A 136 1.22 -16.65 27.91
N ASN A 137 0.60 -17.12 26.83
CA ASN A 137 1.00 -18.34 26.14
C ASN A 137 1.55 -18.07 24.74
N VAL A 138 2.51 -18.91 24.35
CA VAL A 138 3.05 -18.94 22.99
C VAL A 138 3.06 -20.38 22.52
N SER A 139 2.49 -20.64 21.36
CA SER A 139 2.56 -21.93 20.71
C SER A 139 3.18 -21.77 19.32
N THR A 140 3.95 -22.76 18.90
CA THR A 140 4.50 -22.82 17.54
C THR A 140 4.20 -24.19 16.98
N PHE A 141 3.60 -24.21 15.81
CA PHE A 141 3.19 -25.43 15.13
C PHE A 141 3.35 -25.27 13.63
N ARG A 142 3.13 -26.37 12.90
CA ARG A 142 3.21 -26.42 11.45
C ARG A 142 1.88 -26.86 10.86
N VAL A 143 1.46 -26.19 9.79
CA VAL A 143 0.20 -26.50 9.09
C VAL A 143 0.36 -26.27 7.58
N PRO A 144 -0.37 -27.03 6.74
CA PRO A 144 -0.52 -26.69 5.34
C PRO A 144 -1.26 -25.37 5.18
N MET A 145 -0.96 -24.62 4.12
CA MET A 145 -1.54 -23.29 3.91
C MET A 145 -1.74 -22.94 2.44
N ASP A 146 -2.78 -22.16 2.19
CA ASP A 146 -2.99 -21.41 0.95
C ASP A 146 -2.67 -19.94 1.15
N TRP A 147 -2.02 -19.32 0.17
CA TRP A 147 -1.64 -17.91 0.18
C TRP A 147 -2.33 -17.16 -0.94
N TYR A 148 -3.06 -16.12 -0.56
CA TYR A 148 -3.84 -15.32 -1.49
C TYR A 148 -3.32 -13.90 -1.55
N ILE A 149 -3.33 -13.31 -2.75
CA ILE A 149 -3.03 -11.91 -3.00
C ILE A 149 -4.27 -11.20 -3.52
N LYS A 150 -4.41 -9.91 -3.18
CA LYS A 150 -5.30 -8.98 -3.89
C LYS A 150 -4.52 -7.76 -4.32
N ASP A 151 -4.51 -7.52 -5.63
CA ASP A 151 -3.84 -6.36 -6.23
C ASP A 151 -4.45 -5.04 -5.75
N ILE A 152 -3.61 -4.02 -5.56
CA ILE A 152 -4.04 -2.68 -5.12
C ILE A 152 -3.82 -1.59 -6.18
N SER A 153 -3.03 -1.87 -7.22
CA SER A 153 -2.75 -0.96 -8.32
C SER A 153 -2.50 -1.74 -9.62
N HIS A 154 -2.63 -1.07 -10.75
CA HIS A 154 -2.22 -1.60 -12.06
C HIS A 154 -0.70 -1.52 -12.25
N ARG A 155 0.01 -0.79 -11.38
CA ARG A 155 1.45 -0.58 -11.41
C ARG A 155 2.12 -1.47 -10.37
N SER A 156 3.23 -2.07 -10.76
CA SER A 156 4.14 -2.74 -9.83
C SER A 156 5.15 -1.78 -9.19
N GLU A 157 5.27 -0.55 -9.72
CA GLU A 157 6.15 0.48 -9.19
C GLU A 157 5.47 1.26 -8.05
N PRO A 158 6.22 1.68 -7.01
CA PRO A 158 5.71 2.57 -6.00
C PRO A 158 5.36 3.95 -6.59
N VAL A 159 4.38 4.62 -5.98
CA VAL A 159 4.02 6.01 -6.33
C VAL A 159 5.12 6.99 -5.96
N TYR A 160 5.95 6.64 -4.99
CA TYR A 160 7.14 7.40 -4.58
C TYR A 160 8.12 6.51 -3.84
N SER A 161 9.41 6.81 -3.97
CA SER A 161 10.48 6.14 -3.22
C SER A 161 11.48 7.16 -2.72
N ASN A 162 11.96 6.97 -1.48
CA ASN A 162 13.07 7.73 -0.91
C ASN A 162 14.21 6.83 -0.44
N PHE A 163 15.43 7.36 -0.49
CA PHE A 163 16.61 6.75 0.11
C PHE A 163 16.65 6.97 1.63
N ILE A 164 17.66 6.40 2.30
CA ILE A 164 17.83 6.45 3.75
C ILE A 164 18.10 7.85 4.28
N ASP A 165 18.62 8.74 3.44
CA ASP A 165 18.84 10.15 3.75
C ASP A 165 17.63 11.04 3.42
N GLY A 166 16.52 10.42 2.96
CA GLY A 166 15.30 11.11 2.58
C GLY A 166 15.28 11.65 1.16
N THR A 167 16.36 11.52 0.39
CA THR A 167 16.38 12.00 -0.99
C THR A 167 15.40 11.20 -1.86
N PRO A 168 14.57 11.85 -2.68
CA PRO A 168 13.63 11.15 -3.55
C PRO A 168 14.38 10.44 -4.67
N MET A 169 14.00 9.20 -4.99
CA MET A 169 14.56 8.47 -6.13
C MET A 169 14.18 9.12 -7.47
N LYS A 170 12.94 9.59 -7.59
CA LYS A 170 12.43 10.32 -8.75
C LYS A 170 11.72 11.58 -8.22
N PRO A 171 12.32 12.78 -8.28
CA PRO A 171 11.78 13.98 -7.66
C PRO A 171 10.32 14.30 -8.04
N LEU A 172 9.94 14.08 -9.30
CA LEU A 172 8.59 14.36 -9.80
C LEU A 172 7.50 13.44 -9.22
N GLN A 173 7.87 12.30 -8.63
CA GLN A 173 6.91 11.38 -8.00
C GLN A 173 6.30 11.94 -6.70
N ILE A 174 6.84 13.02 -6.13
CA ILE A 174 6.26 13.64 -4.94
C ILE A 174 4.82 14.10 -5.16
N LEU A 175 4.48 14.55 -6.38
CA LEU A 175 3.11 14.94 -6.74
C LEU A 175 2.15 13.74 -6.72
N GLN A 176 2.61 12.56 -7.13
CA GLN A 176 1.83 11.33 -7.08
C GLN A 176 1.61 10.91 -5.62
N LEU A 177 2.65 11.04 -4.77
CA LEU A 177 2.51 10.78 -3.33
C LEU A 177 1.52 11.75 -2.67
N HIS A 178 1.57 13.05 -3.01
CA HIS A 178 0.63 14.03 -2.49
C HIS A 178 -0.81 13.73 -2.88
N GLU A 179 -1.05 13.32 -4.12
CA GLU A 179 -2.38 12.90 -4.56
C GLU A 179 -2.84 11.65 -3.82
N ALA A 180 -1.97 10.64 -3.74
CA ALA A 180 -2.28 9.38 -3.07
C ALA A 180 -2.53 9.59 -1.56
N ALA A 181 -1.73 10.41 -0.87
CA ALA A 181 -1.93 10.74 0.54
C ALA A 181 -3.29 11.39 0.83
N ARG A 182 -3.86 12.14 -0.14
CA ARG A 182 -5.16 12.79 0.01
C ARG A 182 -6.34 11.86 -0.24
N ARG A 183 -6.17 10.83 -1.07
CA ARG A 183 -7.29 10.08 -1.69
C ARG A 183 -7.25 8.58 -1.48
N MET A 184 -6.08 8.02 -1.21
CA MET A 184 -5.82 6.58 -1.27
C MET A 184 -5.36 6.04 0.09
N SER A 185 -5.38 4.72 0.23
CA SER A 185 -4.64 4.06 1.30
C SER A 185 -3.18 3.89 0.87
N LEU A 186 -2.25 4.22 1.75
CA LEU A 186 -0.82 4.08 1.49
C LEU A 186 -0.26 2.86 2.21
N PHE A 187 0.78 2.27 1.61
CA PHE A 187 1.58 1.19 2.17
C PHE A 187 3.05 1.60 2.11
N GLY A 188 3.79 1.30 3.16
CA GLY A 188 5.24 1.43 3.18
C GLY A 188 5.88 0.07 2.94
N ALA A 189 6.87 0.02 2.06
CA ALA A 189 7.76 -1.12 1.91
C ALA A 189 9.21 -0.67 2.13
N MET A 190 9.82 -1.17 3.19
CA MET A 190 11.23 -0.89 3.49
C MET A 190 12.13 -1.72 2.57
N ARG A 191 13.07 -1.07 1.88
CA ARG A 191 14.00 -1.77 0.96
C ARG A 191 15.20 -2.36 1.69
N ASP A 192 15.72 -1.65 2.70
CA ASP A 192 16.86 -2.07 3.52
C ASP A 192 16.52 -3.24 4.46
N ARG A 193 15.24 -3.36 4.84
CA ARG A 193 14.70 -4.46 5.61
C ARG A 193 13.38 -4.84 4.97
N PRO A 194 13.29 -5.93 4.17
CA PRO A 194 12.12 -6.19 3.34
C PRO A 194 10.88 -6.45 4.21
N TYR A 195 10.19 -5.36 4.51
CA TYR A 195 9.12 -5.23 5.47
C TYR A 195 8.05 -4.32 4.90
N VAL A 196 6.82 -4.81 4.79
CA VAL A 196 5.68 -4.12 4.18
C VAL A 196 4.56 -3.98 5.19
N PHE A 197 3.95 -2.81 5.22
CA PHE A 197 2.92 -2.49 6.19
C PHE A 197 1.99 -1.38 5.67
N PRO A 198 0.70 -1.40 6.02
CA PRO A 198 -0.24 -0.32 5.69
C PRO A 198 0.03 0.90 6.58
N PHE A 199 -0.29 2.09 6.09
CA PHE A 199 -0.42 3.27 6.93
C PHE A 199 -1.87 3.43 7.36
N HIS A 200 -2.11 3.27 8.66
CA HIS A 200 -3.44 3.44 9.26
C HIS A 200 -3.87 4.91 9.26
N ASN A 201 -2.88 5.80 9.39
CA ASN A 201 -3.06 7.25 9.33
C ASN A 201 -1.98 7.85 8.41
N VAL A 202 -2.37 8.80 7.58
CA VAL A 202 -1.49 9.56 6.69
C VAL A 202 -1.73 11.04 6.91
N ILE A 203 -0.66 11.81 7.03
CA ILE A 203 -0.68 13.27 7.16
C ILE A 203 0.03 13.85 5.96
N LEU A 204 -0.60 14.81 5.29
CA LEU A 204 0.03 15.64 4.26
C LEU A 204 0.07 17.07 4.77
N ASP A 205 1.25 17.53 5.15
CA ASP A 205 1.43 18.87 5.66
C ASP A 205 1.37 19.89 4.52
N PRO A 206 0.45 20.87 4.58
CA PRO A 206 0.25 21.82 3.49
C PRO A 206 1.36 22.88 3.42
N GLU A 207 2.12 23.10 4.50
CA GLU A 207 3.18 24.11 4.57
C GLU A 207 4.49 23.55 4.01
N THR A 208 4.86 22.33 4.39
CA THR A 208 6.13 21.71 3.97
C THR A 208 6.00 20.73 2.82
N GLY A 209 4.78 20.29 2.50
CA GLY A 209 4.56 19.22 1.52
C GLY A 209 5.08 17.86 1.99
N GLU A 210 5.34 17.70 3.28
CA GLU A 210 5.80 16.44 3.86
C GLU A 210 4.63 15.46 3.97
N VAL A 211 4.87 14.22 3.55
CA VAL A 211 3.90 13.13 3.67
C VAL A 211 4.40 12.14 4.68
N ASN A 212 3.52 11.85 5.62
CA ASN A 212 3.86 11.16 6.84
C ASN A 212 2.83 10.09 7.12
N GLY A 213 3.28 8.90 7.51
CA GLY A 213 2.41 7.77 7.77
C GLY A 213 2.63 7.22 9.17
N GLN A 214 1.54 6.78 9.81
CA GLN A 214 1.61 5.99 11.04
C GLN A 214 1.08 4.58 10.81
N ASN A 215 1.72 3.64 11.48
CA ASN A 215 1.23 2.29 11.66
C ASN A 215 1.40 1.95 13.14
N VAL A 216 0.28 1.53 13.71
CA VAL A 216 0.11 1.33 15.15
C VAL A 216 -0.08 -0.14 15.50
N LEU A 217 -0.01 -1.04 14.51
CA LEU A 217 -0.25 -2.47 14.66
C LEU A 217 1.00 -3.25 14.28
N HIS A 218 1.96 -3.24 15.18
CA HIS A 218 3.13 -4.09 15.07
C HIS A 218 3.41 -4.83 16.36
N MET A 219 3.81 -6.09 16.25
CA MET A 219 4.35 -6.85 17.37
C MET A 219 5.84 -7.09 17.18
N GLY A 220 6.59 -7.15 18.27
CA GLY A 220 8.02 -7.47 18.27
C GLY A 220 8.30 -8.82 17.61
N GLN A 221 9.26 -8.85 16.70
CA GLN A 221 9.63 -10.04 15.92
C GLN A 221 11.01 -10.55 16.33
N ARG A 222 11.26 -11.85 16.10
CA ARG A 222 12.57 -12.49 16.23
C ARG A 222 12.78 -13.48 15.09
N TYR A 223 13.98 -13.46 14.52
CA TYR A 223 14.41 -14.40 13.49
C TYR A 223 14.90 -15.72 14.11
N LYS A 224 14.50 -16.85 13.51
CA LYS A 224 14.95 -18.19 13.88
C LYS A 224 15.84 -18.72 12.76
N ASP A 225 17.11 -18.34 12.78
CA ASP A 225 18.04 -18.56 11.66
C ASP A 225 18.17 -20.03 11.24
N LYS A 226 18.19 -20.94 12.22
CA LYS A 226 18.33 -22.40 12.00
C LYS A 226 17.14 -23.01 11.28
N ASP A 227 15.94 -22.51 11.56
CA ASP A 227 14.68 -23.09 11.11
C ASP A 227 14.03 -22.26 9.98
N ASN A 228 14.66 -21.15 9.61
CA ASN A 228 14.24 -20.28 8.52
C ASN A 228 12.81 -19.74 8.67
N TYR A 229 12.47 -19.18 9.84
CA TYR A 229 11.17 -18.51 10.04
C TYR A 229 11.30 -17.31 10.98
N ILE A 230 10.25 -16.49 11.01
CA ILE A 230 10.09 -15.39 11.97
C ILE A 230 9.07 -15.83 13.02
N THR A 231 9.33 -15.49 14.27
CA THR A 231 8.42 -15.69 15.40
C THR A 231 8.29 -14.41 16.20
N PHE A 232 7.42 -14.40 17.21
CA PHE A 232 7.31 -13.26 18.12
C PHE A 232 8.51 -13.19 19.08
N HIS A 233 8.79 -11.97 19.53
CA HIS A 233 9.80 -11.75 20.54
C HIS A 233 9.40 -12.41 21.88
N LYS A 234 10.38 -12.95 22.64
CA LYS A 234 10.11 -13.69 23.90
C LYS A 234 9.35 -12.84 24.92
N ILE A 235 9.68 -11.56 24.97
CA ILE A 235 8.92 -10.54 25.70
C ILE A 235 8.03 -9.88 24.64
N PRO A 236 6.73 -10.18 24.58
CA PRO A 236 5.86 -9.59 23.57
C PRO A 236 5.73 -8.10 23.85
N TYR A 237 6.01 -7.30 22.83
CA TYR A 237 5.79 -5.86 22.87
C TYR A 237 5.08 -5.44 21.59
N GLN A 238 4.16 -4.51 21.73
CA GLN A 238 3.62 -3.75 20.61
C GLN A 238 4.57 -2.60 20.30
N TRP A 239 4.63 -2.18 19.06
CA TRP A 239 5.30 -0.93 18.72
C TRP A 239 4.48 -0.11 17.75
N PHE A 240 4.55 1.19 17.95
CA PHE A 240 3.97 2.22 17.13
C PHE A 240 5.09 2.86 16.36
N SER A 241 4.80 3.18 15.11
CA SER A 241 5.82 3.75 14.26
C SER A 241 5.26 4.80 13.34
N TYR A 242 6.15 5.73 13.04
CA TYR A 242 5.94 6.89 12.22
C TYR A 242 6.99 6.90 11.12
N TRP A 243 6.61 7.25 9.90
CA TRP A 243 7.50 7.35 8.76
C TRP A 243 7.23 8.63 7.97
N SER A 244 8.30 9.23 7.48
CA SER A 244 8.26 10.41 6.62
C SER A 244 8.81 10.10 5.24
N ASN A 245 8.30 10.80 4.22
CA ASN A 245 8.85 10.77 2.87
C ASN A 245 10.27 11.38 2.77
N LEU A 246 10.75 11.97 3.88
CA LEU A 246 12.13 12.42 4.12
C LEU A 246 12.99 11.34 4.79
N GLY A 247 12.54 10.09 4.83
CA GLY A 247 13.30 8.96 5.35
C GLY A 247 13.36 8.84 6.86
N HIS A 248 12.85 9.83 7.61
CA HIS A 248 12.76 9.76 9.07
C HIS A 248 11.77 8.67 9.52
N ARG A 249 12.17 7.94 10.55
CA ARG A 249 11.31 6.98 11.24
C ARG A 249 11.42 7.17 12.75
N ASP A 250 10.30 7.16 13.44
CA ASP A 250 10.25 7.17 14.90
C ASP A 250 9.42 6.01 15.41
N ASN A 251 9.87 5.38 16.50
CA ASN A 251 9.32 4.13 17.01
C ASN A 251 9.17 4.17 18.52
N ALA A 252 7.95 3.98 19.02
CA ALA A 252 7.66 3.79 20.43
C ALA A 252 7.24 2.34 20.69
N ARG A 253 7.90 1.65 21.62
CA ARG A 253 7.67 0.24 21.94
C ARG A 253 7.11 0.11 23.34
N TRP A 254 6.09 -0.72 23.49
CA TRP A 254 5.37 -0.93 24.74
C TRP A 254 5.19 -2.41 25.00
N SER A 255 5.54 -2.86 26.21
CA SER A 255 5.32 -4.24 26.61
C SER A 255 3.84 -4.58 26.52
N ALA A 256 3.50 -5.66 25.82
CA ALA A 256 2.13 -6.15 25.76
C ALA A 256 1.65 -6.64 27.14
N ARG A 257 2.61 -6.97 28.03
CA ARG A 257 2.36 -7.31 29.42
C ARG A 257 2.63 -6.10 30.31
N GLY A 258 1.60 -5.59 30.97
CA GLY A 258 1.75 -4.53 31.97
C GLY A 258 1.88 -3.12 31.40
N ASN A 259 1.81 -2.94 30.08
CA ASN A 259 1.69 -1.63 29.43
C ASN A 259 2.77 -0.64 29.86
N THR A 260 4.00 -1.11 29.95
CA THR A 260 5.15 -0.25 30.26
C THR A 260 5.90 0.10 29.00
N GLY A 261 6.39 1.33 28.92
CA GLY A 261 7.31 1.75 27.87
C GLY A 261 8.53 0.84 27.87
N TYR A 262 8.79 0.20 26.74
CA TYR A 262 9.88 -0.75 26.56
C TYR A 262 11.11 -0.07 25.97
N ASN A 263 10.93 0.73 24.91
CA ASN A 263 12.00 1.48 24.26
C ASN A 263 11.42 2.54 23.32
N HIS A 264 12.16 3.61 23.03
CA HIS A 264 11.83 4.62 22.02
C HIS A 264 13.08 4.91 21.19
N ASN A 265 12.98 4.85 19.87
CA ASN A 265 14.08 5.29 19.01
C ASN A 265 13.59 5.98 17.73
N ALA A 266 14.32 7.03 17.35
CA ALA A 266 14.26 7.63 16.03
C ALA A 266 15.47 7.18 15.20
N ASP A 267 15.26 6.87 13.93
CA ASP A 267 16.28 6.54 12.95
C ASP A 267 15.81 6.92 11.53
N THR A 268 16.49 6.42 10.50
CA THR A 268 16.08 6.61 9.11
C THR A 268 15.93 5.29 8.37
N ALA A 269 15.13 5.30 7.31
CA ALA A 269 14.80 4.12 6.51
C ALA A 269 14.65 4.46 5.03
N THR A 270 15.07 3.53 4.17
CA THR A 270 14.66 3.54 2.76
C THR A 270 13.23 3.08 2.66
N LEU A 271 12.40 3.81 1.89
CA LEU A 271 10.97 3.52 1.84
C LEU A 271 10.41 3.69 0.45
N ASP A 272 9.68 2.67 0.01
CA ASP A 272 8.83 2.68 -1.16
C ASP A 272 7.38 2.84 -0.71
N TRP A 273 6.67 3.78 -1.33
CA TRP A 273 5.29 4.12 -1.00
C TRP A 273 4.39 3.58 -2.10
N TYR A 274 3.53 2.62 -1.75
CA TYR A 274 2.52 2.09 -2.65
C TYR A 274 1.16 2.68 -2.30
N ALA A 275 0.30 2.81 -3.30
CA ALA A 275 -1.04 3.35 -3.13
C ALA A 275 -2.09 2.35 -3.60
N ASP A 276 -3.13 2.19 -2.79
CA ASP A 276 -4.34 1.47 -3.18
C ASP A 276 -5.22 2.42 -4.01
N GLU A 277 -5.24 2.20 -5.33
CA GLU A 277 -5.95 3.06 -6.27
C GLU A 277 -7.47 2.84 -6.24
N CYS A 278 -7.94 1.87 -5.46
CA CYS A 278 -9.35 1.49 -5.40
C CYS A 278 -10.20 2.32 -4.46
N TRP A 279 -9.59 3.34 -3.86
CA TRP A 279 -10.29 4.35 -3.08
C TRP A 279 -10.85 5.43 -3.99
N ARG A 280 -12.11 5.79 -3.76
CA ARG A 280 -12.80 6.87 -4.48
C ARG A 280 -13.43 7.84 -3.50
N LEU A 281 -13.40 9.12 -3.84
CA LEU A 281 -14.11 10.15 -3.09
C LEU A 281 -15.61 10.02 -3.35
N VAL A 282 -16.41 9.87 -2.29
CA VAL A 282 -17.87 9.74 -2.40
C VAL A 282 -18.60 10.96 -1.84
N TYR A 283 -18.04 11.60 -0.82
CA TYR A 283 -18.68 12.71 -0.14
C TYR A 283 -17.65 13.67 0.46
N THR A 284 -17.98 14.96 0.52
CA THR A 284 -17.20 15.99 1.22
C THR A 284 -18.16 17.02 1.79
N ASN A 285 -17.92 17.44 3.03
CA ASN A 285 -18.61 18.55 3.68
C ASN A 285 -17.63 19.64 4.13
N ASP A 286 -18.15 20.84 4.35
CA ASP A 286 -17.43 21.95 4.94
C ASP A 286 -17.37 21.83 6.49
N GLY A 287 -16.83 22.87 7.13
CA GLY A 287 -16.73 22.96 8.59
C GLY A 287 -18.03 23.00 9.37
N ASN A 288 -19.13 23.33 8.69
CA ASN A 288 -20.46 23.40 9.27
C ASN A 288 -21.29 22.17 8.90
N GLY A 289 -20.70 21.20 8.19
CA GLY A 289 -21.41 20.00 7.73
C GLY A 289 -22.20 20.20 6.45
N PHE A 290 -22.08 21.33 5.75
CA PHE A 290 -22.74 21.53 4.47
C PHE A 290 -22.01 20.75 3.36
N PRO A 291 -22.73 20.02 2.50
CA PRO A 291 -22.11 19.24 1.44
C PRO A 291 -21.41 20.14 0.41
N ILE A 292 -20.16 19.80 0.08
CA ILE A 292 -19.37 20.41 -1.00
C ILE A 292 -19.35 19.52 -2.25
N TYR A 293 -19.24 18.20 -2.04
CA TYR A 293 -19.15 17.22 -3.12
C TYR A 293 -19.90 15.94 -2.77
N GLY A 294 -20.57 15.36 -3.77
CA GLY A 294 -21.36 14.14 -3.63
C GLY A 294 -22.61 14.30 -2.76
N ALA A 295 -23.44 13.25 -2.70
CA ALA A 295 -24.58 13.21 -1.80
C ALA A 295 -24.28 12.38 -0.56
N ILE A 296 -24.75 12.81 0.61
CA ILE A 296 -24.65 12.03 1.85
C ILE A 296 -25.32 10.65 1.72
N LYS A 297 -26.37 10.56 0.88
CA LYS A 297 -27.05 9.30 0.55
C LYS A 297 -26.12 8.30 -0.13
N ASP A 298 -25.21 8.76 -1.00
CA ASP A 298 -24.25 7.89 -1.68
C ASP A 298 -23.22 7.32 -0.69
N LEU A 299 -22.81 8.13 0.30
CA LEU A 299 -21.96 7.66 1.39
C LEU A 299 -22.70 6.62 2.24
N ILE A 300 -23.93 6.89 2.66
CA ILE A 300 -24.75 5.96 3.46
C ILE A 300 -24.94 4.63 2.71
N ASP A 301 -25.25 4.70 1.42
CA ASP A 301 -25.40 3.54 0.55
C ASP A 301 -24.09 2.74 0.42
N ALA A 302 -22.95 3.41 0.26
CA ALA A 302 -21.63 2.76 0.29
C ALA A 302 -21.35 2.07 1.64
N VAL A 303 -21.65 2.73 2.77
CA VAL A 303 -21.50 2.13 4.11
C VAL A 303 -22.41 0.92 4.27
N THR A 304 -23.66 1.00 3.83
CA THR A 304 -24.67 -0.07 3.95
C THR A 304 -24.30 -1.29 3.13
N ARG A 305 -23.62 -1.12 1.99
CA ARG A 305 -23.04 -2.21 1.19
C ARG A 305 -21.76 -2.80 1.77
N GLY A 306 -21.29 -2.33 2.92
CA GLY A 306 -20.09 -2.85 3.58
C GLY A 306 -18.78 -2.41 2.91
N HIS A 307 -18.78 -1.29 2.18
CA HIS A 307 -17.52 -0.73 1.68
C HIS A 307 -16.66 -0.24 2.84
N ARG A 308 -15.34 -0.44 2.73
CA ARG A 308 -14.37 0.21 3.61
C ARG A 308 -14.43 1.73 3.41
N VAL A 309 -14.27 2.48 4.49
CA VAL A 309 -14.31 3.94 4.46
C VAL A 309 -13.01 4.50 5.03
N ARG A 310 -12.51 5.55 4.37
CA ARG A 310 -11.47 6.44 4.88
C ARG A 310 -12.09 7.81 5.03
N VAL A 311 -11.67 8.52 6.07
CA VAL A 311 -12.07 9.91 6.30
C VAL A 311 -10.84 10.79 6.22
N ARG A 312 -11.02 11.97 5.64
CA ARG A 312 -10.03 13.03 5.65
C ARG A 312 -10.61 14.23 6.40
N PHE A 313 -9.87 14.73 7.36
CA PHE A 313 -10.18 15.97 8.09
C PHE A 313 -8.86 16.68 8.36
N ASP A 314 -8.86 18.00 8.24
CA ASP A 314 -7.63 18.81 8.29
C ASP A 314 -6.54 18.30 7.31
N ASP A 315 -5.33 18.06 7.82
CA ASP A 315 -4.16 17.51 7.13
C ASP A 315 -4.10 15.97 7.17
N GLN A 316 -5.07 15.31 7.81
CA GLN A 316 -5.04 13.90 8.18
C GLN A 316 -6.02 13.06 7.35
N ALA A 317 -5.60 11.87 6.92
CA ALA A 317 -6.43 10.85 6.29
C ALA A 317 -6.25 9.50 7.00
N ALA A 318 -7.35 8.91 7.48
CA ALA A 318 -7.32 7.68 8.27
C ALA A 318 -8.39 6.68 7.83
N GLU A 319 -8.08 5.39 7.97
CA GLU A 319 -9.07 4.31 7.80
C GLU A 319 -10.01 4.25 9.00
N VAL A 320 -11.30 4.11 8.69
CA VAL A 320 -12.34 4.08 9.72
C VAL A 320 -12.41 2.69 10.34
N SER A 321 -12.35 2.63 11.68
CA SER A 321 -12.44 1.38 12.42
C SER A 321 -13.88 0.91 12.59
N ASN A 322 -14.79 1.84 12.91
CA ASN A 322 -16.22 1.57 13.04
C ASN A 322 -17.05 2.74 12.49
N LEU A 323 -18.23 2.44 11.95
CA LEU A 323 -19.17 3.43 11.41
C LEU A 323 -20.53 3.30 12.08
N ARG A 324 -21.20 4.44 12.25
CA ARG A 324 -22.61 4.49 12.66
C ARG A 324 -23.36 5.50 11.81
N VAL A 325 -24.51 5.08 11.29
CA VAL A 325 -25.44 5.94 10.57
C VAL A 325 -26.65 6.22 11.46
N LYS A 326 -27.04 7.50 11.56
CA LYS A 326 -28.27 7.92 12.25
C LYS A 326 -28.92 9.06 11.46
N GLY A 327 -30.02 8.77 10.77
CA GLY A 327 -30.60 9.71 9.80
C GLY A 327 -29.58 10.03 8.70
N ASP A 328 -29.40 11.31 8.40
CA ASP A 328 -28.42 11.80 7.41
C ASP A 328 -27.04 12.10 8.01
N VAL A 329 -26.71 11.53 9.17
CA VAL A 329 -25.40 11.71 9.81
C VAL A 329 -24.66 10.38 9.84
N VAL A 330 -23.42 10.41 9.33
CA VAL A 330 -22.46 9.31 9.45
C VAL A 330 -21.40 9.72 10.47
N ALA A 331 -21.21 8.90 11.49
CA ALA A 331 -20.15 9.03 12.47
C ALA A 331 -19.11 7.92 12.26
N ALA A 332 -17.85 8.32 12.10
CA ALA A 332 -16.71 7.46 11.84
C ALA A 332 -15.77 7.44 13.05
N GLN A 333 -15.56 6.27 13.63
CA GLN A 333 -14.63 6.07 14.73
C GLN A 333 -13.25 5.67 14.21
N LEU A 334 -12.22 6.38 14.67
CA LEU A 334 -10.82 6.15 14.34
C LEU A 334 -10.12 5.65 15.60
N LEU A 335 -9.62 4.41 15.56
CA LEU A 335 -8.96 3.77 16.70
C LEU A 335 -7.45 3.59 16.52
N GLN A 336 -6.92 3.97 15.35
CA GLN A 336 -5.58 3.59 14.91
C GLN A 336 -4.66 4.79 14.74
N GLU A 337 -4.57 5.58 15.80
CA GLU A 337 -3.77 6.80 15.84
C GLU A 337 -2.99 6.87 17.17
N VAL A 338 -1.76 7.35 17.10
CA VAL A 338 -0.98 7.75 18.29
C VAL A 338 -0.64 9.22 18.23
N THR A 339 -0.54 9.86 19.39
CA THR A 339 -0.25 11.29 19.49
C THR A 339 1.14 11.61 18.96
N ARG A 340 1.26 12.82 18.42
CA ARG A 340 2.48 13.40 17.87
C ARG A 340 2.90 14.57 18.73
N VAL A 341 4.19 14.87 18.79
CA VAL A 341 4.73 16.04 19.51
C VAL A 341 4.02 17.34 19.08
N GLY A 342 3.70 17.48 17.80
CA GLY A 342 3.07 18.68 17.24
C GLY A 342 4.00 19.89 17.22
N GLY A 343 3.43 21.07 16.95
CA GLY A 343 4.18 22.32 16.89
C GLY A 343 5.00 22.51 15.61
N TYR A 344 6.15 23.18 15.74
CA TYR A 344 7.06 23.51 14.64
C TYR A 344 8.37 22.72 14.74
N GLY A 345 9.03 22.53 13.61
CA GLY A 345 10.34 21.88 13.54
C GLY A 345 10.28 20.45 12.99
N LYS A 346 11.44 19.79 12.97
CA LYS A 346 11.61 18.46 12.34
C LYS A 346 10.91 17.34 13.12
N ASP A 347 10.82 17.48 14.44
CA ASP A 347 10.31 16.43 15.32
C ASP A 347 8.79 16.53 15.56
N ARG A 348 8.11 17.50 14.92
CA ARG A 348 6.67 17.77 15.14
C ARG A 348 5.74 16.60 14.86
N TYR A 349 6.24 15.57 14.19
CA TYR A 349 5.48 14.38 13.88
C TYR A 349 5.95 13.12 14.60
N TYR A 350 7.06 13.21 15.35
CA TYR A 350 7.50 12.11 16.18
C TYR A 350 6.45 11.77 17.22
N ILE A 351 6.48 10.52 17.65
CA ILE A 351 5.57 10.01 18.65
C ILE A 351 5.94 10.68 19.97
N GLU A 352 4.94 11.11 20.74
CA GLU A 352 5.20 11.68 22.06
C GLU A 352 5.89 10.65 22.98
N ALA A 353 6.83 11.12 23.81
CA ALA A 353 7.54 10.27 24.76
C ALA A 353 6.58 9.60 25.75
N ASP A 354 5.53 10.31 26.19
CA ASP A 354 4.39 9.76 26.91
C ASP A 354 3.34 9.23 25.93
N THR A 355 3.72 8.26 25.09
CA THR A 355 2.92 7.77 23.96
C THR A 355 1.45 7.57 24.34
N ARG A 356 0.56 8.28 23.67
CA ARG A 356 -0.90 8.15 23.84
C ARG A 356 -1.53 7.57 22.59
N VAL A 357 -2.48 6.68 22.78
CA VAL A 357 -3.43 6.31 21.72
C VAL A 357 -4.50 7.39 21.64
N LYS A 358 -4.84 7.79 20.41
CA LYS A 358 -5.86 8.80 20.14
C LYS A 358 -7.07 8.11 19.52
N PHE A 359 -8.21 8.28 20.18
CA PHE A 359 -9.51 7.84 19.68
C PHE A 359 -10.27 9.06 19.18
N SER A 360 -10.64 9.05 17.91
CA SER A 360 -11.39 10.15 17.30
C SER A 360 -12.73 9.67 16.78
N ILE A 361 -13.74 10.54 16.84
CA ILE A 361 -15.02 10.37 16.17
C ILE A 361 -15.22 11.56 15.23
N VAL A 362 -15.35 11.28 13.94
CA VAL A 362 -15.55 12.27 12.88
C VAL A 362 -16.98 12.18 12.38
N HIS A 363 -17.68 13.31 12.36
CA HIS A 363 -19.07 13.41 11.90
C HIS A 363 -19.16 14.13 10.55
N THR A 364 -20.11 13.71 9.71
CA THR A 364 -20.46 14.46 8.48
C THR A 364 -21.06 15.84 8.74
N THR A 365 -21.34 16.18 10.00
CA THR A 365 -21.72 17.53 10.45
C THR A 365 -20.53 18.49 10.60
N GLY A 366 -19.32 18.07 10.25
CA GLY A 366 -18.09 18.85 10.44
C GLY A 366 -17.48 18.73 11.85
N THR A 367 -18.13 18.01 12.77
CA THR A 367 -17.64 17.85 14.14
C THR A 367 -16.62 16.72 14.26
N VAL A 368 -15.49 16.99 14.89
CA VAL A 368 -14.49 15.99 15.28
C VAL A 368 -14.34 16.01 16.80
N VAL A 369 -14.41 14.86 17.44
CA VAL A 369 -14.17 14.71 18.89
C VAL A 369 -13.03 13.74 19.09
N SER A 370 -12.04 14.09 19.90
CA SER A 370 -10.87 13.25 20.16
C SER A 370 -10.62 13.05 21.65
N TYR A 371 -10.14 11.86 21.99
CA TYR A 371 -9.76 11.45 23.33
C TYR A 371 -8.38 10.80 23.28
N GLU A 372 -7.51 11.16 24.22
CA GLU A 372 -6.15 10.62 24.28
C GLU A 372 -5.98 9.83 25.58
N TYR A 373 -5.43 8.63 25.45
CA TYR A 373 -5.19 7.74 26.58
C TYR A 373 -3.72 7.34 26.55
N LEU A 374 -3.04 7.45 27.69
CA LEU A 374 -1.68 6.93 27.81
C LEU A 374 -1.71 5.42 27.52
N VAL A 375 -0.75 4.92 26.74
CA VAL A 375 -0.75 3.50 26.33
C VAL A 375 -0.86 2.59 27.55
N GLY A 376 -1.97 1.85 27.56
CA GLY A 376 -2.34 0.88 28.58
C GLY A 376 -2.47 1.40 30.01
N SER A 377 -2.81 2.67 30.13
CA SER A 377 -3.37 3.29 31.33
C SER A 377 -4.81 3.76 31.03
N PRO A 378 -5.72 3.70 32.01
CA PRO A 378 -7.05 4.32 31.87
C PRO A 378 -6.99 5.86 31.96
N SER A 379 -5.82 6.45 32.27
CA SER A 379 -5.65 7.88 32.41
C SER A 379 -5.92 8.61 31.09
N ARG A 380 -6.87 9.55 31.14
CA ARG A 380 -7.42 10.25 29.97
C ARG A 380 -7.02 11.72 29.97
N LYS A 381 -6.59 12.21 28.81
CA LYS A 381 -6.53 13.64 28.48
C LYS A 381 -7.64 13.93 27.46
N THR A 382 -8.53 14.87 27.78
CA THR A 382 -9.63 15.22 26.87
C THR A 382 -9.26 16.47 26.10
N HIS A 383 -9.23 16.36 24.77
CA HIS A 383 -9.15 17.50 23.87
C HIS A 383 -10.46 17.58 23.09
N GLN A 384 -11.44 18.33 23.60
CA GLN A 384 -12.59 18.70 22.79
C GLN A 384 -12.20 19.90 21.94
N LYS A 385 -11.68 19.63 20.74
CA LYS A 385 -11.65 20.65 19.69
C LYS A 385 -12.99 20.59 18.98
N SER A 386 -13.84 21.59 19.16
CA SER A 386 -14.81 21.90 18.11
C SER A 386 -13.96 22.42 16.96
N CYS A 387 -13.61 21.55 16.02
CA CYS A 387 -13.09 22.01 14.74
C CYS A 387 -14.25 22.74 14.05
N ILE A 388 -14.48 24.00 14.43
CA ILE A 388 -14.92 24.98 13.44
C ILE A 388 -13.72 25.02 12.52
N LEU A 389 -13.74 24.16 11.49
CA LEU A 389 -12.76 24.12 10.42
C LEU A 389 -12.48 25.58 10.06
N LYS A 390 -11.34 26.10 10.53
CA LYS A 390 -10.90 27.46 10.22
C LYS A 390 -10.63 27.42 8.74
N ASP A 391 -11.62 27.81 7.94
CA ASP A 391 -11.60 27.86 6.48
C ASP A 391 -10.54 26.92 5.87
N PRO A 392 -10.87 25.68 5.47
CA PRO A 392 -9.90 24.83 4.78
C PRO A 392 -9.36 25.45 3.47
N PHE A 393 -9.88 26.62 3.08
CA PHE A 393 -9.48 27.44 1.95
C PHE A 393 -8.58 28.63 2.28
N LYS A 394 -8.17 28.87 3.54
CA LYS A 394 -7.26 30.01 3.86
C LYS A 394 -5.81 29.83 3.42
N HIS A 395 -5.46 28.65 2.93
CA HIS A 395 -4.31 28.46 2.05
C HIS A 395 -4.83 27.99 0.68
N PRO A 396 -4.95 28.87 -0.31
CA PRO A 396 -5.15 28.46 -1.68
C PRO A 396 -3.83 27.83 -2.18
N ILE A 397 -3.62 26.56 -1.86
CA ILE A 397 -3.11 25.61 -2.86
C ILE A 397 -4.30 24.79 -3.35
N LEU A 398 -5.40 25.51 -3.57
CA LEU A 398 -6.25 25.21 -4.68
C LEU A 398 -5.53 25.87 -5.86
N LEU A 399 -5.08 25.06 -6.82
CA LEU A 399 -5.20 25.46 -8.21
C LEU A 399 -6.70 25.69 -8.46
N VAL A 400 -7.27 26.79 -7.92
CA VAL A 400 -8.36 27.47 -8.59
C VAL A 400 -7.65 27.92 -9.84
N TYR A 401 -7.86 27.21 -10.94
CA TYR A 401 -7.75 27.84 -12.23
C TYR A 401 -8.67 29.04 -12.17
N SER A 402 -8.09 30.20 -11.88
CA SER A 402 -8.71 31.48 -12.16
C SER A 402 -9.16 31.40 -13.61
N LYS A 403 -10.31 31.98 -13.97
CA LYS A 403 -10.73 32.07 -15.38
C LYS A 403 -9.61 32.63 -16.27
N ASN A 404 -8.63 33.33 -15.69
CA ASN A 404 -7.44 33.83 -16.37
C ASN A 404 -6.33 32.77 -16.55
N ASP A 405 -6.18 31.78 -15.65
CA ASP A 405 -5.18 30.70 -15.80
C ASP A 405 -5.64 29.62 -16.78
N LEU A 406 -6.95 29.44 -16.97
CA LEU A 406 -7.46 28.53 -18.01
C LEU A 406 -7.11 29.10 -19.38
N VAL A 407 -7.15 30.43 -19.53
CA VAL A 407 -6.66 31.11 -20.73
C VAL A 407 -5.15 30.88 -20.88
N VAL A 408 -4.36 30.98 -19.81
CA VAL A 408 -2.92 30.72 -19.89
C VAL A 408 -2.63 29.27 -20.31
N VAL A 409 -3.32 28.27 -19.76
CA VAL A 409 -3.05 26.87 -20.14
C VAL A 409 -3.62 26.50 -21.50
N VAL A 410 -4.76 27.06 -21.90
CA VAL A 410 -5.24 26.93 -23.29
C VAL A 410 -4.25 27.61 -24.24
N VAL A 411 -3.71 28.78 -23.91
CA VAL A 411 -2.68 29.46 -24.71
C VAL A 411 -1.39 28.64 -24.77
N VAL A 412 -0.91 28.09 -23.66
CA VAL A 412 0.29 27.24 -23.63
C VAL A 412 0.07 25.98 -24.46
N VAL A 413 -1.08 25.31 -24.33
CA VAL A 413 -1.40 24.13 -25.14
C VAL A 413 -1.50 24.49 -26.62
N VAL A 414 -2.13 25.60 -26.97
CA VAL A 414 -2.19 26.09 -28.36
C VAL A 414 -0.80 26.41 -28.90
N VAL A 415 0.05 27.10 -28.12
CA VAL A 415 1.43 27.41 -28.51
C VAL A 415 2.26 26.13 -28.71
N VAL A 416 2.12 25.15 -27.83
CA VAL A 416 2.82 23.86 -27.95
C VAL A 416 2.33 23.10 -29.19
N VAL A 417 1.01 23.05 -29.42
CA VAL A 417 0.43 22.40 -30.61
C VAL A 417 0.91 23.10 -31.90
N VAL A 418 0.91 24.43 -31.93
CA VAL A 418 1.41 25.20 -33.08
C VAL A 418 2.90 24.94 -33.29
N ALA A 419 3.71 24.91 -32.23
CA ALA A 419 5.13 24.60 -32.34
C ALA A 419 5.38 23.19 -32.90
N VAL A 420 4.62 22.19 -32.42
CA VAL A 420 4.69 20.81 -32.95
C VAL A 420 4.30 20.75 -34.42
N VAL A 421 3.21 21.43 -34.81
CA VAL A 421 2.78 21.49 -36.22
C VAL A 421 3.84 22.13 -37.10
N VAL A 422 4.47 23.23 -36.66
CA VAL A 422 5.57 23.89 -37.38
C VAL A 422 6.75 22.94 -37.56
N VAL A 423 7.15 22.23 -36.50
CA VAL A 423 8.24 21.24 -36.58
C VAL A 423 7.90 20.12 -37.58
N VAL A 424 6.69 19.58 -37.56
CA VAL A 424 6.24 18.55 -38.52
C VAL A 424 6.28 19.08 -39.96
N VAL A 425 5.80 20.29 -40.21
CA VAL A 425 5.84 20.91 -41.55
C VAL A 425 7.27 21.08 -42.03
N VAL A 426 8.18 21.57 -41.17
CA VAL A 426 9.61 21.71 -41.52
C VAL A 426 10.22 20.35 -41.86
N VAL A 427 9.94 19.31 -41.08
CA VAL A 427 10.44 17.94 -41.36
C VAL A 427 9.91 17.43 -42.71
N VAL A 428 8.63 17.62 -43.01
CA VAL A 428 8.04 17.22 -44.30
C VAL A 428 8.69 17.96 -45.47
N VAL A 429 8.92 19.28 -45.35
CA VAL A 429 9.60 20.08 -46.38
C VAL A 429 11.02 19.56 -46.61
N VAL A 430 11.77 19.27 -45.54
CA VAL A 430 13.13 18.70 -45.65
C VAL A 430 13.10 17.36 -46.37
N ILE A 431 12.16 16.47 -46.05
CA ILE A 431 12.01 15.17 -46.72
C ILE A 431 11.73 15.36 -48.23
N VAL A 432 10.81 16.27 -48.59
CA VAL A 432 10.49 16.55 -50.01
C VAL A 432 11.72 17.07 -50.75
N VAL A 433 12.48 18.00 -50.16
CA VAL A 433 13.72 18.52 -50.77
C VAL A 433 14.74 17.39 -50.99
N VAL A 434 14.95 16.53 -49.99
CA VAL A 434 15.86 15.38 -50.12
C VAL A 434 15.42 14.45 -51.25
N VAL A 435 14.12 14.13 -51.35
CA VAL A 435 13.59 13.28 -52.42
C VAL A 435 13.82 13.91 -53.80
N VAL A 436 13.57 15.22 -53.95
CA VAL A 436 13.82 15.92 -55.22
C VAL A 436 15.30 15.88 -55.59
N VAL A 437 16.20 16.12 -54.63
CA VAL A 437 17.65 16.04 -54.88
C VAL A 437 18.06 14.63 -55.33
N VAL A 438 17.55 13.59 -54.68
CA VAL A 438 17.83 12.19 -55.07
C VAL A 438 17.33 11.91 -56.48
N VAL A 439 16.12 12.34 -56.84
CA VAL A 439 15.57 12.16 -58.20
C VAL A 439 16.43 12.87 -59.24
N VAL A 440 16.86 14.11 -58.97
CA VAL A 440 17.75 14.85 -59.88
C VAL A 440 19.08 14.13 -60.06
N VAL A 441 19.70 13.65 -58.98
CA VAL A 441 20.95 12.89 -59.05
C VAL A 441 20.78 11.61 -59.89
N VAL A 442 19.70 10.86 -59.68
CA VAL A 442 19.40 9.65 -60.48
C VAL A 442 19.25 9.99 -61.95
N VAL A 443 18.51 11.05 -62.30
CA VAL A 443 18.34 11.50 -63.69
C VAL A 443 19.68 11.87 -64.32
N VAL A 444 20.53 12.62 -63.61
CA VAL A 444 21.87 13.00 -64.10
C VAL A 444 22.73 11.75 -64.35
N VAL A 445 22.73 10.79 -63.42
CA VAL A 445 23.48 9.53 -63.59
C VAL A 445 22.98 8.76 -64.82
N VAL A 446 21.67 8.64 -65.01
CA VAL A 446 21.09 7.97 -66.18
C VAL A 446 21.50 8.67 -67.47
N VAL A 447 21.43 10.01 -67.54
CA VAL A 447 21.86 10.78 -68.72
C VAL A 447 23.34 10.56 -69.01
N VAL A 448 24.21 10.60 -68.00
CA VAL A 448 25.66 10.35 -68.17
C VAL A 448 25.90 8.94 -68.70
N VAL A 449 25.23 7.93 -68.15
CA VAL A 449 25.35 6.54 -68.62
C VAL A 449 24.92 6.42 -70.08
N VAL A 450 23.79 7.02 -70.46
CA VAL A 450 23.31 7.02 -71.86
C VAL A 450 24.32 7.69 -72.78
N VAL A 451 24.86 8.86 -72.40
CA VAL A 451 25.89 9.56 -73.19
C VAL A 451 27.14 8.69 -73.36
N VAL A 452 27.62 8.06 -72.28
CA VAL A 452 28.78 7.15 -72.34
C VAL A 452 28.50 5.98 -73.28
N VAL A 453 27.34 5.35 -73.19
CA VAL A 453 26.95 4.25 -74.08
C VAL A 453 26.91 4.71 -75.54
N VAL A 454 26.31 5.87 -75.83
CA VAL A 454 26.27 6.43 -77.19
C VAL A 454 27.68 6.71 -77.71
N VAL A 455 28.56 7.31 -76.92
CA VAL A 455 29.96 7.57 -77.31
C VAL A 455 30.69 6.25 -77.59
N VAL A 456 30.54 5.24 -76.73
CA VAL A 456 31.16 3.92 -76.95
C VAL A 456 30.66 3.28 -78.24
N VAL A 457 29.34 3.30 -78.49
CA VAL A 457 28.75 2.75 -79.73
C VAL A 457 29.28 3.50 -80.96
N VAL A 458 29.32 4.84 -80.94
CA VAL A 458 29.84 5.64 -82.06
C VAL A 458 31.32 5.33 -82.32
N VAL A 459 32.15 5.26 -81.27
CA VAL A 459 33.58 4.90 -81.40
C VAL A 459 33.74 3.51 -81.99
N VAL A 460 32.96 2.53 -81.55
CA VAL A 460 33.00 1.16 -82.11
C VAL A 460 32.61 1.15 -83.58
N VAL A 461 31.57 1.90 -83.98
CA VAL A 461 31.13 1.97 -85.38
C VAL A 461 32.11 2.70 -86.29
N VAL A 462 32.89 3.66 -85.79
CA VAL A 462 33.89 4.39 -86.60
C VAL A 462 35.20 3.60 -86.76
N VAL A 463 35.52 2.72 -85.80
CA VAL A 463 36.78 1.96 -85.80
C VAL A 463 36.66 0.62 -86.55
N VAL A 464 35.45 0.10 -86.74
CA VAL A 464 35.14 -1.10 -87.55
C VAL A 464 34.77 -0.68 -88.96
#